data_AF-A0A091A1J6-F1
#
_entry.id   AF-A0A091A1J6-F1
#
_cell.length_a   1.000
_cell.length_b   1.000
_cell.length_c   1.000
_cell.angle_alpha   90.00
_cell.angle_beta   90.00
_cell.angle_gamma   90.00
#
_symmetry.space_group_name_H-M   'P 1'
#
loop_
_entity.id
_entity.type
_entity.pdbx_description
1 polymer ?
#
loop_
_entity_poly.entity_id
_entity_poly.type
_entity_poly.pdbx_seq_one_letter_code
_entity_poly.pdbx_strand_id
1 'polypeptide(L)'
;MDWIKGSSLIEYVGEERMVFDHPDFRMEKADLNRIPQTMTALGQFFTAESLWLGPDTMVILPAEDEEMRHLVADQVAAHFEKVRYLIRGDKVEEVNMQRLKKDTGELFNAADTGIIPVLKDLYREPRPAERRWNRRSPLYYTVETGRLQAYDASGTEDIKRFLQKAYFDRGESFVLQPLGWTFEEKLRESVALRFFAGFVPFIRFAVDADTHQVLSLELSRDEIRHPVQLTMVNLSAPRRQKNCLYFELGGGLVQVVYLAGQAPVRFWRDLKNCELFQLAENERFADFDHELAERVPEGVSILLDQDSIQAMLDAVNRELAEQR
;
A
#
# COMPACT_ATOMS: atom_id res chain seq x y z
N MET A 1 10.61 -18.88 1.34
CA MET A 1 11.05 -18.01 2.45
C MET A 1 10.17 -18.37 3.63
N ASP A 2 10.74 -18.85 4.73
CA ASP A 2 9.98 -19.34 5.88
C ASP A 2 9.56 -18.22 6.84
N TRP A 3 10.09 -17.01 6.67
CA TRP A 3 9.79 -15.80 7.42
C TRP A 3 8.73 -14.90 6.76
N ILE A 4 8.10 -15.39 5.69
CA ILE A 4 6.99 -14.75 4.99
C ILE A 4 5.74 -15.61 5.19
N LYS A 5 4.63 -14.98 5.55
CA LYS A 5 3.34 -15.64 5.70
C LYS A 5 2.81 -16.05 4.34
N GLY A 6 2.40 -17.31 4.20
CA GLY A 6 1.84 -17.85 2.95
C GLY A 6 0.38 -17.49 2.68
N SER A 7 -0.20 -16.59 3.48
CA SER A 7 -1.60 -16.19 3.40
C SER A 7 -1.77 -14.74 3.85
N SER A 8 -2.85 -14.10 3.38
CA SER A 8 -3.25 -12.75 3.76
C SER A 8 -4.68 -12.75 4.27
N LEU A 9 -4.99 -11.83 5.20
CA LEU A 9 -6.37 -11.65 5.66
C LEU A 9 -7.15 -10.79 4.65
N ILE A 10 -8.33 -11.26 4.29
CA ILE A 10 -9.27 -10.54 3.43
C ILE A 10 -10.40 -10.00 4.30
N GLU A 11 -10.76 -8.74 4.10
CA GLU A 11 -11.93 -8.11 4.71
C GLU A 11 -12.95 -7.76 3.65
N TYR A 12 -14.19 -8.17 3.88
CA TYR A 12 -15.31 -7.82 3.02
C TYR A 12 -15.82 -6.44 3.42
N VAL A 13 -15.75 -5.49 2.49
CA VAL A 13 -16.29 -4.15 2.70
C VAL A 13 -17.56 -4.04 1.86
N GLY A 14 -18.70 -3.82 2.53
CA GLY A 14 -19.95 -3.51 1.84
C GLY A 14 -19.84 -2.15 1.14
N GLU A 15 -20.74 -1.87 0.17
CA GLU A 15 -20.84 -0.52 -0.42
C GLU A 15 -21.27 0.49 0.64
N GLU A 16 -20.31 1.05 1.38
CA GLU A 16 -20.53 2.28 2.12
C GLU A 16 -20.42 3.44 1.14
N ARG A 17 -21.49 4.25 1.06
CA ARG A 17 -21.41 5.58 0.45
C ARG A 17 -20.31 6.34 1.18
N MET A 18 -19.18 6.57 0.51
CA MET A 18 -18.17 7.51 0.99
C MET A 18 -18.81 8.89 1.10
N VAL A 19 -19.17 9.27 2.33
CA VAL A 19 -19.54 10.64 2.66
C VAL A 19 -18.23 11.38 2.87
N PHE A 20 -17.79 12.09 1.83
CA PHE A 20 -16.70 13.04 1.96
C PHE A 20 -17.24 14.27 2.67
N ASP A 21 -17.29 14.21 4.00
CA ASP A 21 -17.33 15.44 4.77
C ASP A 21 -15.93 16.04 4.66
N HIS A 22 -15.84 17.25 4.11
CA HIS A 22 -14.61 18.03 4.09
C HIS A 22 -14.75 19.13 5.16
N PRO A 23 -14.57 18.82 6.45
CA PRO A 23 -14.48 19.89 7.44
C PRO A 23 -13.41 20.89 6.98
N ASP A 24 -13.73 22.17 7.04
CA ASP A 24 -12.80 23.24 6.72
C ASP A 24 -11.49 23.02 7.49
N PHE A 25 -10.37 22.98 6.76
CA PHE A 25 -9.04 22.94 7.36
C PHE A 25 -8.29 24.21 7.00
N ARG A 26 -7.33 24.58 7.85
CA ARG A 26 -6.44 25.71 7.61
C ARG A 26 -4.99 25.30 7.84
N MET A 27 -4.08 25.91 7.11
CA MET A 27 -2.65 25.74 7.30
C MET A 27 -2.05 26.98 7.93
N GLU A 28 -1.38 26.82 9.06
CA GLU A 28 -0.65 27.90 9.72
C GLU A 28 0.85 27.65 9.67
N LYS A 29 1.65 28.69 9.44
CA LYS A 29 3.11 28.58 9.53
C LYS A 29 3.50 28.41 11.00
N ALA A 30 4.30 27.40 11.31
CA ALA A 30 4.89 27.26 12.63
C ALA A 30 6.08 28.22 12.79
N ASP A 31 6.12 28.93 13.91
CA ASP A 31 7.25 29.81 14.24
C ASP A 31 8.31 29.07 15.07
N LEU A 32 9.20 28.36 14.37
CA LEU A 32 10.29 27.60 14.99
C LEU A 32 11.63 28.31 14.75
N ASN A 33 11.87 29.38 15.50
CA ASN A 33 13.11 30.19 15.42
C ASN A 33 14.35 29.52 16.06
N ARG A 34 14.24 28.26 16.49
CA ARG A 34 15.35 27.55 17.11
C ARG A 34 16.29 26.97 16.05
N ILE A 35 17.59 27.16 16.27
CA ILE A 35 18.65 26.48 15.53
C ILE A 35 19.08 25.27 16.37
N PRO A 36 18.79 24.03 15.93
CA PRO A 36 19.23 22.85 16.66
C PRO A 36 20.77 22.78 16.65
N GLN A 37 21.36 22.46 17.81
CA GLN A 37 22.82 22.32 17.98
C GLN A 37 23.27 20.86 17.91
N THR A 38 22.33 19.93 18.07
CA THR A 38 22.53 18.48 18.07
C THR A 38 21.35 17.84 17.34
N MET A 39 21.49 16.58 16.96
CA MET A 39 20.40 15.79 16.37
C MET A 39 20.18 14.52 17.18
N THR A 40 18.91 14.20 17.44
CA THR A 40 18.51 12.98 18.14
C THR A 40 18.28 11.82 17.15
N ALA A 41 18.11 10.60 17.65
CA ALA A 41 17.75 9.46 16.80
C ALA A 41 16.42 9.69 16.06
N LEU A 42 15.42 10.30 16.72
CA LEU A 42 14.14 10.65 16.10
C LEU A 42 14.32 11.69 14.98
N GLY A 43 15.14 12.71 15.23
CA GLY A 43 15.51 13.70 14.22
C GLY A 43 16.20 13.04 13.01
N GLN A 44 17.19 12.17 13.23
CA GLN A 44 17.82 11.41 12.16
C GLN A 44 16.81 10.55 11.40
N PHE A 45 15.91 9.86 12.11
CA PHE A 45 14.90 9.00 11.50
C PHE A 45 14.01 9.74 10.49
N PHE A 46 13.46 10.89 10.87
CA PHE A 46 12.52 11.63 10.02
C PHE A 46 13.19 12.61 9.04
N THR A 47 14.47 12.94 9.22
CA THR A 47 15.22 13.76 8.24
C THR A 47 15.92 12.94 7.17
N ALA A 48 16.20 11.66 7.45
CA ALA A 48 16.92 10.74 6.55
C ALA A 48 16.32 10.71 5.14
N GLU A 49 15.00 10.55 5.04
CA GLU A 49 14.32 10.49 3.75
C GLU A 49 14.51 11.78 2.94
N SER A 50 14.38 12.95 3.57
CA SER A 50 14.61 14.24 2.91
C SER A 50 16.07 14.45 2.50
N LEU A 51 17.03 13.90 3.27
CA LEU A 51 18.45 13.98 2.96
C LEU A 51 18.81 13.12 1.73
N TRP A 52 18.16 11.98 1.55
CA TRP A 52 18.46 11.02 0.48
C TRP A 52 17.57 11.14 -0.76
N LEU A 53 16.27 11.41 -0.60
CA LEU A 53 15.35 11.59 -1.73
C LEU A 53 15.37 13.01 -2.32
N GLY A 54 15.84 13.99 -1.54
CA GLY A 54 16.08 15.35 -2.01
C GLY A 54 15.21 16.41 -1.33
N PRO A 55 15.50 17.70 -1.61
CA PRO A 55 15.02 18.84 -0.82
C PRO A 55 13.51 19.11 -0.92
N ASP A 56 12.84 18.58 -1.96
CA ASP A 56 11.40 18.77 -2.15
C ASP A 56 10.56 17.69 -1.45
N THR A 57 11.21 16.69 -0.83
CA THR A 57 10.54 15.68 0.00
C THR A 57 9.77 16.37 1.13
N MET A 58 8.50 15.99 1.26
CA MET A 58 7.61 16.49 2.29
C MET A 58 7.45 15.41 3.35
N VAL A 59 7.70 15.78 4.61
CA VAL A 59 7.48 14.92 5.77
C VAL A 59 6.23 15.41 6.48
N ILE A 60 5.24 14.54 6.62
CA ILE A 60 3.97 14.82 7.30
C ILE A 60 3.88 13.89 8.49
N LEU A 61 3.71 14.46 9.68
CA LEU A 61 3.61 13.69 10.93
C LEU A 61 2.33 14.05 11.69
N PRO A 62 1.58 13.06 12.21
CA PRO A 62 0.46 13.30 13.10
C PRO A 62 0.88 14.06 14.35
N ALA A 63 0.03 14.98 14.82
CA ALA A 63 0.31 15.87 15.94
C ALA A 63 -0.93 16.26 16.75
N GLU A 64 -1.97 15.43 16.71
CA GLU A 64 -3.15 15.56 17.57
C GLU A 64 -2.80 15.44 19.05
N ASP A 65 -1.93 14.48 19.37
CA ASP A 65 -1.40 14.30 20.72
C ASP A 65 -0.37 15.40 21.04
N GLU A 66 -0.56 16.08 22.17
CA GLU A 66 0.26 17.22 22.59
C GLU A 66 1.70 16.82 22.91
N GLU A 67 1.91 15.67 23.57
CA GLU A 67 3.24 15.15 23.89
C GLU A 67 4.01 14.85 22.60
N MET A 68 3.38 14.15 21.65
CA MET A 68 3.98 13.82 20.35
C MET A 68 4.22 15.07 19.51
N ARG A 69 3.31 16.06 19.55
CA ARG A 69 3.49 17.34 18.87
C ARG A 69 4.71 18.10 19.39
N HIS A 70 4.91 18.14 20.71
CA HIS A 70 6.11 18.72 21.30
C HIS A 70 7.38 17.98 20.88
N LEU A 71 7.33 16.64 20.90
CA LEU A 71 8.44 15.80 20.46
C LEU A 71 8.84 16.08 19.00
N VAL A 72 7.85 16.16 18.10
CA VAL A 72 8.04 16.50 16.68
C VAL A 72 8.60 17.91 16.54
N ALA A 73 8.03 18.90 17.24
CA ALA A 73 8.47 20.29 17.15
C ALA A 73 9.95 20.45 17.55
N ASP A 74 10.34 19.83 18.67
CA ASP A 74 11.68 19.99 19.25
C ASP A 74 12.75 19.17 18.54
N GLN A 75 12.44 17.92 18.16
CA GLN A 75 13.45 16.99 17.67
C GLN A 75 13.47 16.83 16.14
N VAL A 76 12.38 17.16 15.45
CA VAL A 76 12.23 16.92 14.00
C VAL A 76 12.05 18.23 13.25
N ALA A 77 10.96 18.96 13.53
CA ALA A 77 10.58 20.16 12.80
C ALA A 77 11.62 21.28 12.90
N ALA A 78 12.37 21.34 14.01
CA ALA A 78 13.50 22.25 14.18
C ALA A 78 14.57 22.14 13.08
N HIS A 79 14.63 21.02 12.35
CA HIS A 79 15.57 20.78 11.25
C HIS A 79 15.06 21.19 9.86
N PHE A 80 13.82 21.68 9.75
CA PHE A 80 13.20 22.08 8.49
C PHE A 80 12.97 23.59 8.40
N GLU A 81 13.06 24.14 7.19
CA GLU A 81 12.83 25.56 6.90
C GLU A 81 11.35 25.90 6.79
N LYS A 82 10.57 25.02 6.15
CA LYS A 82 9.15 25.21 5.95
C LYS A 82 8.39 24.24 6.85
N VAL A 83 7.84 24.78 7.93
CA VAL A 83 7.01 24.02 8.86
C VAL A 83 5.62 24.65 8.91
N ARG A 84 4.58 23.82 8.75
CA ARG A 84 3.18 24.23 8.80
C ARG A 84 2.37 23.27 9.65
N TYR A 85 1.45 23.80 10.45
CA TYR A 85 0.43 23.02 11.12
C TYR A 85 -0.80 22.92 10.24
N LEU A 86 -1.30 21.70 10.03
CA LEU A 86 -2.64 21.47 9.50
C LEU A 86 -3.61 21.45 10.68
N ILE A 87 -4.58 22.36 10.65
CA ILE A 87 -5.53 22.56 11.74
C ILE A 87 -6.93 22.29 11.22
N ARG A 88 -7.66 21.40 11.91
CA ARG A 88 -9.09 21.14 11.67
C ARG A 88 -9.87 21.47 12.93
N GLY A 89 -10.83 22.40 12.80
CA GLY A 89 -11.43 23.05 13.98
C GLY A 89 -10.34 23.74 14.82
N ASP A 90 -10.25 23.36 16.09
CA ASP A 90 -9.27 23.91 17.06
C ASP A 90 -8.11 22.95 17.36
N LYS A 91 -7.95 21.88 16.57
CA LYS A 91 -6.91 20.86 16.79
C LYS A 91 -5.88 20.86 15.68
N VAL A 92 -4.61 20.78 16.07
CA VAL A 92 -3.51 20.48 15.14
C VAL A 92 -3.58 19.00 14.81
N GLU A 93 -3.88 18.65 13.57
CA GLU A 93 -3.91 17.25 13.11
C GLU A 93 -2.51 16.80 12.71
N GLU A 94 -1.79 17.62 11.95
CA GLU A 94 -0.51 17.25 11.33
C GLU A 94 0.51 18.39 11.38
N VAL A 95 1.80 18.02 11.35
CA VAL A 95 2.92 18.92 11.08
C VAL A 95 3.51 18.58 9.72
N ASN A 96 3.42 19.52 8.78
CA ASN A 96 3.96 19.40 7.45
C ASN A 96 5.31 20.11 7.40
N MET A 97 6.34 19.37 7.00
CA MET A 97 7.72 19.82 7.01
C MET A 97 8.32 19.62 5.63
N GLN A 98 9.04 20.62 5.13
CA GLN A 98 9.70 20.56 3.84
C GLN A 98 11.00 21.37 3.88
N ARG A 99 11.98 20.93 3.10
CA ARG A 99 13.32 21.53 2.96
C ARG A 99 14.10 21.54 4.27
N LEU A 100 15.10 20.67 4.35
CA LEU A 100 16.03 20.67 5.47
C LEU A 100 16.79 22.00 5.52
N LYS A 101 17.00 22.53 6.73
CA LYS A 101 17.91 23.66 6.96
C LYS A 101 19.32 23.27 6.51
N LYS A 102 20.09 24.25 6.05
CA LYS A 102 21.43 24.05 5.46
C LYS A 102 22.37 23.21 6.35
N ASP A 103 22.39 23.46 7.65
CA ASP A 103 23.33 22.83 8.58
C ASP A 103 22.84 21.46 9.09
N THR A 104 21.61 21.07 8.77
CA THR A 104 21.01 19.81 9.22
C THR A 104 21.80 18.59 8.72
N GLY A 105 22.36 18.64 7.51
CA GLY A 105 23.17 17.53 6.97
C GLY A 105 24.46 17.30 7.76
N GLU A 106 25.10 18.36 8.25
CA GLU A 106 26.30 18.25 9.09
C GLU A 106 25.94 17.67 10.47
N LEU A 107 24.85 18.15 11.08
CA LEU A 107 24.32 17.62 12.34
C LEU A 107 23.94 16.14 12.22
N PHE A 108 23.32 15.74 11.11
CA PHE A 108 22.96 14.35 10.84
C PHE A 108 24.20 13.44 10.85
N ASN A 109 25.27 13.85 10.18
CA ASN A 109 26.49 13.05 10.09
C ASN A 109 27.33 13.07 11.37
N ALA A 110 27.27 14.15 12.15
CA ALA A 110 28.00 14.30 13.41
C ALA A 110 27.31 13.58 14.58
N ALA A 111 26.00 13.35 14.50
CA ALA A 111 25.25 12.68 15.56
C ALA A 111 25.52 11.16 15.58
N ASP A 112 26.15 10.72 16.67
CA ASP A 112 26.38 9.30 16.96
C ASP A 112 25.18 8.73 17.72
N THR A 113 24.22 8.18 16.98
CA THR A 113 23.04 7.54 17.58
C THR A 113 22.87 6.11 17.06
N GLY A 114 22.21 5.27 17.87
CA GLY A 114 21.99 3.86 17.54
C GLY A 114 21.11 3.62 16.31
N ILE A 115 20.44 4.64 15.76
CA ILE A 115 19.59 4.48 14.57
C ILE A 115 20.39 4.46 13.26
N ILE A 116 21.64 4.93 13.24
CA ILE A 116 22.44 5.03 12.00
C ILE A 116 22.56 3.70 11.24
N PRO A 117 22.87 2.54 11.88
CA PRO A 117 22.88 1.24 11.20
C PRO A 117 21.53 0.88 10.57
N VAL A 118 20.43 1.20 11.25
CA VAL A 118 19.06 0.98 10.76
C VAL A 118 18.81 1.83 9.51
N LEU A 119 19.15 3.12 9.53
CA LEU A 119 18.92 4.01 8.39
C LEU A 119 19.80 3.66 7.19
N LYS A 120 21.07 3.31 7.40
CA LYS A 120 21.96 2.87 6.31
C LYS A 120 21.48 1.59 5.64
N ASP A 121 20.86 0.69 6.41
CA ASP A 121 20.26 -0.51 5.86
C ASP A 121 18.90 -0.24 5.21
N LEU A 122 18.08 0.67 5.74
CA LEU A 122 16.78 1.05 5.16
C LEU A 122 16.95 1.78 3.81
N TYR A 123 18.01 2.58 3.67
CA TYR A 123 18.29 3.40 2.49
C TYR A 123 19.69 3.08 1.91
N ARG A 124 19.87 1.84 1.43
CA ARG A 124 21.16 1.33 0.92
C ARG A 124 21.66 2.10 -0.31
N GLU A 125 20.72 2.58 -1.12
CA GLU A 125 20.98 3.32 -2.34
C GLU A 125 20.37 4.73 -2.25
N PRO A 126 21.17 5.76 -1.91
CA PRO A 126 20.67 7.12 -1.64
C PRO A 126 20.23 7.87 -2.90
N ARG A 127 20.07 7.20 -4.04
CA ARG A 127 19.44 7.76 -5.23
C ARG A 127 18.39 6.78 -5.69
N PRO A 128 17.11 7.18 -5.79
CA PRO A 128 16.15 6.33 -6.45
C PRO A 128 16.63 6.13 -7.88
N ALA A 129 16.93 4.88 -8.26
CA ALA A 129 17.04 4.50 -9.66
C ALA A 129 15.84 5.11 -10.38
N GLU A 130 16.09 5.82 -11.50
CA GLU A 130 15.11 6.61 -12.25
C GLU A 130 13.71 6.06 -12.01
N ARG A 131 12.89 6.81 -11.25
CA ARG A 131 11.52 6.41 -10.93
C ARG A 131 10.74 6.41 -12.24
N ARG A 132 10.87 5.33 -13.02
CA ARG A 132 10.06 5.10 -14.19
C ARG A 132 8.64 4.99 -13.66
N TRP A 133 7.83 6.00 -13.97
CA TRP A 133 6.37 6.03 -13.78
C TRP A 133 5.65 5.01 -14.67
N ASN A 134 6.29 3.87 -14.92
CA ASN A 134 5.59 2.72 -15.46
C ASN A 134 4.58 2.29 -14.39
N ARG A 135 3.40 1.85 -14.83
CA ARG A 135 2.45 1.11 -13.97
C ARG A 135 3.23 -0.02 -13.30
N ARG A 136 3.53 0.12 -12.01
CA ARG A 136 4.10 -0.96 -11.20
C ARG A 136 2.94 -1.82 -10.73
N SER A 137 3.15 -3.14 -10.72
CA SER A 137 2.20 -4.11 -10.21
C SER A 137 2.69 -4.59 -8.85
N PRO A 138 2.28 -3.96 -7.73
CA PRO A 138 2.74 -4.37 -6.41
C PRO A 138 2.10 -5.70 -5.99
N LEU A 139 2.94 -6.64 -5.58
CA LEU A 139 2.57 -7.83 -4.82
C LEU A 139 2.79 -7.56 -3.33
N TYR A 140 1.88 -8.03 -2.48
CA TYR A 140 1.92 -7.78 -1.05
C TYR A 140 2.32 -9.03 -0.27
N TYR A 141 3.28 -8.89 0.64
CA TYR A 141 3.79 -9.99 1.46
C TYR A 141 3.81 -9.61 2.93
N THR A 142 3.26 -10.47 3.78
CA THR A 142 3.28 -10.27 5.24
C THR A 142 4.48 -10.98 5.85
N VAL A 143 5.20 -10.28 6.72
CA VAL A 143 6.37 -10.78 7.42
C VAL A 143 5.95 -11.49 8.70
N GLU A 144 6.49 -12.68 8.93
CA GLU A 144 6.39 -13.41 10.20
C GLU A 144 7.41 -12.85 11.18
N THR A 145 7.08 -11.72 11.83
CA THR A 145 7.99 -10.96 12.71
C THR A 145 8.62 -11.83 13.81
N GLY A 146 7.87 -12.78 14.37
CA GLY A 146 8.36 -13.74 15.37
C GLY A 146 9.43 -14.72 14.88
N ARG A 147 9.66 -14.81 13.57
CA ARG A 147 10.75 -15.62 12.97
C ARG A 147 12.03 -14.81 12.74
N LEU A 148 12.00 -13.50 12.98
CA LEU A 148 13.16 -12.62 12.87
C LEU A 148 13.79 -12.40 14.24
N GLN A 149 15.12 -12.46 14.31
CA GLN A 149 15.81 -12.06 15.53
C GLN A 149 15.76 -10.54 15.66
N ALA A 150 15.18 -10.01 16.73
CA ALA A 150 15.13 -8.56 16.94
C ALA A 150 16.53 -7.92 16.90
N TYR A 151 16.59 -6.69 16.40
CA TYR A 151 17.77 -5.83 16.50
C TYR A 151 17.44 -4.67 17.43
N ASP A 152 18.13 -4.57 18.57
CA ASP A 152 17.92 -3.47 19.51
C ASP A 152 18.91 -2.35 19.26
N ALA A 153 18.39 -1.18 18.90
CA ALA A 153 19.16 0.03 18.68
C ALA A 153 19.03 0.94 19.91
N SER A 154 20.14 1.20 20.60
CA SER A 154 20.15 2.07 21.79
C SER A 154 19.73 3.50 21.46
N GLY A 155 18.96 4.14 22.35
CA GLY A 155 18.58 5.55 22.19
C GLY A 155 17.48 5.79 21.15
N THR A 156 16.69 4.75 20.83
CA THR A 156 15.59 4.80 19.85
C THR A 156 14.21 4.73 20.49
N GLU A 157 14.14 4.89 21.81
CA GLU A 157 12.91 4.83 22.61
C GLU A 157 11.89 5.88 22.14
N ASP A 158 12.35 7.06 21.75
CA ASP A 158 11.51 8.12 21.20
C ASP A 158 10.88 7.73 19.86
N ILE A 159 11.59 6.97 19.01
CA ILE A 159 11.03 6.47 17.75
C ILE A 159 9.94 5.44 18.05
N LYS A 160 10.23 4.46 18.92
CA LYS A 160 9.27 3.41 19.32
C LYS A 160 8.01 4.05 19.95
N ARG A 161 8.20 4.99 20.87
CA ARG A 161 7.12 5.74 21.53
C ARG A 161 6.31 6.57 20.53
N PHE A 162 6.98 7.28 19.62
CA PHE A 162 6.31 8.10 18.61
C PHE A 162 5.45 7.24 17.69
N LEU A 163 6.00 6.16 17.11
CA LEU A 163 5.24 5.27 16.24
C LEU A 163 4.05 4.64 16.97
N GLN A 164 4.24 4.25 18.23
CA GLN A 164 3.15 3.71 19.06
C GLN A 164 2.01 4.73 19.24
N LYS A 165 2.33 5.96 19.65
CA LYS A 165 1.33 6.97 20.00
C LYS A 165 0.72 7.65 18.79
N ALA A 166 1.54 8.02 17.81
CA ALA A 166 1.12 8.80 16.66
C ALA A 166 0.41 7.98 15.58
N TYR A 167 0.59 6.64 15.57
CA TYR A 167 -0.03 5.76 14.57
C TYR A 167 -0.76 4.57 15.22
N PHE A 168 -0.05 3.74 15.97
CA PHE A 168 -0.56 2.41 16.35
C PHE A 168 -1.68 2.43 17.39
N ASP A 169 -1.64 3.35 18.36
CA ASP A 169 -2.73 3.56 19.33
C ASP A 169 -4.00 4.12 18.69
N ARG A 170 -3.89 4.69 17.48
CA ARG A 170 -5.00 5.22 16.68
C ARG A 170 -5.56 4.21 15.67
N GLY A 171 -4.96 3.01 15.59
CA GLY A 171 -5.32 2.01 14.58
C GLY A 171 -4.80 2.34 13.16
N GLU A 172 -3.85 3.27 13.06
CA GLU A 172 -3.24 3.66 11.78
C GLU A 172 -1.95 2.87 11.53
N SER A 173 -1.57 2.75 10.26
CA SER A 173 -0.29 2.19 9.85
C SER A 173 0.73 3.29 9.54
N PHE A 174 2.00 2.96 9.69
CA PHE A 174 3.11 3.83 9.29
C PHE A 174 3.84 3.21 8.10
N VAL A 175 4.02 3.99 7.03
CA VAL A 175 4.61 3.50 5.78
C VAL A 175 5.99 4.12 5.56
N LEU A 176 6.97 3.27 5.26
CA LEU A 176 8.32 3.63 4.87
C LEU A 176 8.60 3.20 3.42
N GLN A 177 9.52 3.90 2.77
CA GLN A 177 9.98 3.60 1.41
C GLN A 177 11.46 3.20 1.45
N PRO A 178 11.79 1.90 1.60
CA PRO A 178 13.18 1.47 1.56
C PRO A 178 13.81 1.73 0.19
N LEU A 179 15.13 1.96 0.17
CA LEU A 179 15.89 2.12 -1.08
C LEU A 179 16.97 1.05 -1.20
N GLY A 180 17.06 0.43 -2.37
CA GLY A 180 18.01 -0.67 -2.64
C GLY A 180 17.64 -1.99 -1.98
N TRP A 181 16.36 -2.20 -1.65
CA TRP A 181 15.86 -3.48 -1.13
C TRP A 181 15.32 -4.35 -2.27
N THR A 182 15.74 -5.61 -2.25
CA THR A 182 15.24 -6.67 -3.13
C THR A 182 14.58 -7.75 -2.26
N PHE A 183 13.44 -8.25 -2.70
CA PHE A 183 12.70 -9.29 -2.01
C PHE A 183 13.36 -10.66 -2.22
N GLU A 184 14.28 -10.99 -1.31
CA GLU A 184 15.06 -12.24 -1.32
C GLU A 184 15.27 -12.76 0.11
N GLU A 185 15.71 -14.03 0.25
CA GLU A 185 15.87 -14.69 1.55
C GLU A 185 16.79 -13.91 2.51
N LYS A 186 17.85 -13.29 1.98
CA LYS A 186 18.80 -12.49 2.77
C LYS A 186 18.17 -11.25 3.41
N LEU A 187 17.00 -10.80 2.93
CA LEU A 187 16.33 -9.63 3.48
C LEU A 187 15.94 -9.85 4.96
N ARG A 188 15.74 -11.10 5.41
CA ARG A 188 15.54 -11.42 6.83
C ARG A 188 16.69 -10.98 7.75
N GLU A 189 17.89 -10.80 7.20
CA GLU A 189 19.09 -10.37 7.93
C GLU A 189 19.21 -8.85 8.00
N SER A 190 18.33 -8.11 7.32
CA SER A 190 18.26 -6.64 7.34
C SER A 190 18.18 -6.12 8.77
N VAL A 191 19.11 -5.21 9.10
CA VAL A 191 19.16 -4.52 10.39
C VAL A 191 17.88 -3.70 10.60
N ALA A 192 17.39 -3.01 9.58
CA ALA A 192 16.18 -2.21 9.70
C ALA A 192 14.93 -3.08 9.85
N LEU A 193 14.78 -4.13 9.05
CA LEU A 193 13.66 -5.05 9.17
C LEU A 193 13.59 -5.68 10.57
N ARG A 194 14.74 -6.14 11.07
CA ARG A 194 14.88 -6.72 12.42
C ARG A 194 14.66 -5.71 13.53
N PHE A 195 14.99 -4.44 13.31
CA PHE A 195 14.70 -3.35 14.23
C PHE A 195 13.19 -3.17 14.39
N PHE A 196 12.46 -3.01 13.29
CA PHE A 196 11.01 -2.85 13.33
C PHE A 196 10.31 -4.11 13.86
N ALA A 197 10.72 -5.30 13.40
CA ALA A 197 10.16 -6.57 13.88
C ALA A 197 10.35 -6.80 15.39
N GLY A 198 11.28 -6.08 16.02
CA GLY A 198 11.50 -6.14 17.47
C GLY A 198 10.39 -5.51 18.31
N PHE A 199 9.54 -4.66 17.74
CA PHE A 199 8.46 -3.98 18.48
C PHE A 199 7.16 -3.78 17.68
N VAL A 200 7.17 -3.98 16.37
CA VAL A 200 6.00 -3.91 15.50
C VAL A 200 5.48 -5.33 15.25
N PRO A 201 4.22 -5.64 15.60
CA PRO A 201 3.68 -6.99 15.46
C PRO A 201 3.45 -7.38 14.00
N PHE A 202 2.98 -6.45 13.16
CA PHE A 202 2.69 -6.72 11.75
C PHE A 202 3.48 -5.81 10.82
N ILE A 203 4.15 -6.44 9.86
CA ILE A 203 4.93 -5.78 8.84
C ILE A 203 4.52 -6.35 7.48
N ARG A 204 4.22 -5.47 6.53
CA ARG A 204 3.87 -5.84 5.15
C ARG A 204 4.80 -5.16 4.16
N PHE A 205 5.28 -5.91 3.18
CA PHE A 205 5.96 -5.36 2.02
C PHE A 205 4.97 -5.14 0.88
N ALA A 206 5.15 -4.04 0.13
CA ALA A 206 4.76 -3.99 -1.27
C ALA A 206 6.01 -4.26 -2.11
N VAL A 207 5.94 -5.21 -3.04
CA VAL A 207 7.06 -5.66 -3.86
C VAL A 207 6.67 -5.55 -5.32
N ASP A 208 7.52 -4.94 -6.12
CA ASP A 208 7.33 -4.86 -7.56
C ASP A 208 7.37 -6.26 -8.19
N ALA A 209 6.31 -6.65 -8.90
CA ALA A 209 6.20 -7.99 -9.49
C ALA A 209 7.32 -8.31 -10.49
N ASP A 210 7.81 -7.31 -11.23
CA ASP A 210 8.76 -7.52 -12.32
C ASP A 210 10.21 -7.51 -11.83
N THR A 211 10.53 -6.58 -10.93
CA THR A 211 11.91 -6.34 -10.47
C THR A 211 12.21 -6.97 -9.12
N HIS A 212 11.19 -7.43 -8.39
CA HIS A 212 11.27 -7.88 -7.01
C HIS A 212 11.79 -6.79 -6.05
N GLN A 213 11.79 -5.52 -6.48
CA GLN A 213 12.18 -4.40 -5.63
C GLN A 213 11.13 -4.24 -4.52
N VAL A 214 11.56 -4.09 -3.27
CA VAL A 214 10.65 -3.70 -2.19
C VAL A 214 10.35 -2.21 -2.34
N LEU A 215 9.08 -1.90 -2.59
CA LEU A 215 8.57 -0.55 -2.86
C LEU A 215 8.23 0.19 -1.57
N SER A 216 7.64 -0.52 -0.61
CA SER A 216 7.27 0.04 0.68
C SER A 216 7.26 -1.01 1.78
N LEU A 217 7.38 -0.52 3.00
CA LEU A 217 7.23 -1.24 4.25
C LEU A 217 6.09 -0.60 5.03
N GLU A 218 5.04 -1.35 5.30
CA GLU A 218 3.94 -0.89 6.14
C GLU A 218 4.04 -1.55 7.51
N LEU A 219 4.05 -0.73 8.55
CA LEU A 219 4.14 -1.10 9.95
C LEU A 219 2.78 -0.88 10.60
N SER A 220 2.23 -1.88 11.27
CA SER A 220 0.92 -1.76 11.92
C SER A 220 0.84 -2.56 13.22
N ARG A 221 -0.11 -2.14 14.07
CA ARG A 221 -0.48 -2.88 15.29
C ARG A 221 -1.35 -4.09 15.00
N ASP A 222 -2.25 -3.94 14.02
CA ASP A 222 -3.23 -4.95 13.65
C ASP A 222 -2.84 -5.61 12.33
N GLU A 223 -3.27 -6.85 12.14
CA GLU A 223 -3.03 -7.56 10.89
C GLU A 223 -3.70 -6.81 9.74
N ILE A 224 -2.90 -6.48 8.72
CA ILE A 224 -3.35 -5.64 7.64
C ILE A 224 -4.30 -6.42 6.74
N ARG A 225 -5.51 -5.89 6.58
CA ARG A 225 -6.58 -6.53 5.82
C ARG A 225 -6.55 -6.05 4.38
N HIS A 226 -6.83 -6.96 3.46
CA HIS A 226 -7.08 -6.59 2.07
C HIS A 226 -8.58 -6.37 1.90
N PRO A 227 -9.04 -5.11 1.76
CA PRO A 227 -10.43 -4.86 1.49
C PRO A 227 -10.78 -5.44 0.12
N VAL A 228 -11.75 -6.34 0.10
CA VAL A 228 -12.38 -6.83 -1.12
C VAL A 228 -13.76 -6.23 -1.15
N GLN A 229 -13.96 -5.33 -2.11
CA GLN A 229 -15.27 -4.76 -2.37
C GLN A 229 -16.13 -5.84 -3.05
N LEU A 230 -17.20 -6.23 -2.38
CA LEU A 230 -18.20 -7.10 -2.98
C LEU A 230 -19.17 -6.23 -3.77
N THR A 231 -18.92 -6.08 -5.06
CA THR A 231 -19.95 -5.58 -5.96
C THR A 231 -20.98 -6.69 -6.08
N MET A 232 -22.23 -6.46 -5.68
CA MET A 232 -23.31 -7.38 -6.04
C MET A 232 -23.36 -7.46 -7.56
N VAL A 233 -23.00 -8.62 -8.10
CA VAL A 233 -23.01 -8.85 -9.54
C VAL A 233 -24.46 -8.89 -9.97
N ASN A 234 -24.93 -7.80 -10.56
CA ASN A 234 -26.20 -7.82 -11.26
C ASN A 234 -25.92 -8.34 -12.68
N LEU A 235 -25.93 -9.68 -12.82
CA LEU A 235 -25.70 -10.33 -14.11
C LEU A 235 -26.73 -9.82 -15.13
N SER A 236 -26.28 -9.01 -16.08
CA SER A 236 -27.05 -8.71 -17.27
C SER A 236 -27.33 -10.00 -18.04
N ALA A 237 -28.39 -10.00 -18.86
CA ALA A 237 -28.64 -11.11 -19.77
C ALA A 237 -27.39 -11.37 -20.64
N PRO A 238 -26.93 -12.63 -20.75
CA PRO A 238 -25.72 -12.94 -21.49
C PRO A 238 -25.89 -12.58 -22.96
N ARG A 239 -24.84 -12.00 -23.55
CA ARG A 239 -24.81 -11.67 -24.97
C ARG A 239 -24.03 -12.74 -25.70
N ARG A 240 -24.55 -13.30 -26.79
CA ARG A 240 -23.82 -14.23 -27.65
C ARG A 240 -23.28 -13.53 -28.88
N GLN A 241 -22.02 -13.78 -29.23
CA GLN A 241 -21.43 -13.33 -30.49
C GLN A 241 -20.45 -14.40 -31.00
N LYS A 242 -20.70 -14.91 -32.21
CA LYS A 242 -19.95 -16.03 -32.81
C LYS A 242 -19.90 -17.24 -31.84
N ASN A 243 -18.69 -17.68 -31.48
CA ASN A 243 -18.43 -18.81 -30.60
C ASN A 243 -18.16 -18.37 -29.14
N CYS A 244 -18.52 -17.15 -28.77
CA CYS A 244 -18.29 -16.62 -27.43
C CYS A 244 -19.62 -16.22 -26.77
N LEU A 245 -19.70 -16.46 -25.46
CA LEU A 245 -20.75 -15.98 -24.59
C LEU A 245 -20.17 -14.97 -23.62
N TYR A 246 -20.84 -13.82 -23.49
CA TYR A 246 -20.35 -12.67 -22.74
C TYR A 246 -21.28 -12.43 -21.55
N PHE A 247 -20.70 -12.22 -20.38
CA PHE A 247 -21.41 -11.87 -19.15
C PHE A 247 -20.87 -10.55 -18.61
N GLU A 248 -21.74 -9.56 -18.45
CA GLU A 248 -21.41 -8.32 -17.75
C GLU A 248 -21.51 -8.57 -16.25
N LEU A 249 -20.41 -8.36 -15.54
CA LEU A 249 -20.30 -8.65 -14.10
C LEU A 249 -20.51 -7.40 -13.22
N GLY A 250 -20.88 -6.27 -13.83
CA GLY A 250 -20.88 -4.96 -13.18
C GLY A 250 -19.47 -4.36 -13.05
N GLY A 251 -19.39 -3.09 -12.65
CA GLY A 251 -18.10 -2.39 -12.48
C GLY A 251 -17.26 -2.28 -13.76
N GLY A 252 -17.87 -2.42 -14.94
CA GLY A 252 -17.17 -2.43 -16.23
C GLY A 252 -16.46 -3.74 -16.55
N LEU A 253 -16.71 -4.84 -15.83
CA LEU A 253 -16.05 -6.13 -16.07
C LEU A 253 -16.91 -7.04 -16.96
N VAL A 254 -16.24 -7.73 -17.89
CA VAL A 254 -16.88 -8.68 -18.81
C VAL A 254 -16.16 -10.01 -18.79
N GLN A 255 -16.89 -11.07 -18.43
CA GLN A 255 -16.41 -12.45 -18.56
C GLN A 255 -16.77 -13.00 -19.93
N VAL A 256 -15.77 -13.51 -20.65
CA VAL A 256 -15.92 -14.13 -21.96
C VAL A 256 -15.67 -15.62 -21.84
N VAL A 257 -16.66 -16.42 -22.27
CA VAL A 257 -16.59 -17.88 -22.30
C VAL A 257 -16.56 -18.32 -23.76
N TYR A 258 -15.48 -18.99 -24.17
CA TYR A 258 -15.39 -19.59 -25.50
C TYR A 258 -16.14 -20.93 -25.53
N LEU A 259 -17.16 -21.02 -26.38
CA LEU A 259 -18.05 -22.18 -26.48
C LEU A 259 -17.48 -23.30 -27.36
N ALA A 260 -16.60 -22.96 -28.30
CA ALA A 260 -16.08 -23.92 -29.27
C ALA A 260 -15.29 -25.06 -28.60
N GLY A 261 -15.70 -26.31 -28.87
CA GLY A 261 -15.05 -27.50 -28.32
C GLY A 261 -15.34 -27.74 -26.83
N GLN A 262 -16.26 -27.00 -26.23
CA GLN A 262 -16.66 -27.19 -24.84
C GLN A 262 -17.78 -28.22 -24.70
N ALA A 263 -17.62 -29.15 -23.75
CA ALA A 263 -18.69 -30.06 -23.35
C ALA A 263 -19.60 -29.39 -22.31
N PRO A 264 -20.84 -29.89 -22.08
CA PRO A 264 -21.67 -29.41 -20.98
C PRO A 264 -20.92 -29.43 -19.65
N VAL A 265 -21.09 -28.36 -18.90
CA VAL A 265 -20.25 -27.97 -17.78
C VAL A 265 -21.05 -28.12 -16.49
N ARG A 266 -20.49 -28.77 -15.46
CA ARG A 266 -21.16 -28.94 -14.16
C ARG A 266 -20.63 -28.02 -13.08
N PHE A 267 -19.33 -27.74 -13.11
CA PHE A 267 -18.69 -26.86 -12.14
C PHE A 267 -17.99 -25.72 -12.87
N TRP A 268 -17.91 -24.55 -12.23
CA TRP A 268 -17.24 -23.36 -12.80
C TRP A 268 -15.81 -23.66 -13.26
N ARG A 269 -15.06 -24.43 -12.46
CA ARG A 269 -13.69 -24.87 -12.77
C ARG A 269 -13.55 -25.74 -14.02
N ASP A 270 -14.65 -26.28 -14.54
CA ASP A 270 -14.65 -27.12 -15.74
C ASP A 270 -14.77 -26.29 -17.03
N LEU A 271 -15.08 -24.98 -16.92
CA LEU A 271 -15.05 -24.06 -18.06
C LEU A 271 -13.64 -23.97 -18.62
N LYS A 272 -13.51 -24.14 -19.93
CA LYS A 272 -12.25 -23.98 -20.64
C LYS A 272 -12.24 -22.63 -21.31
N ASN A 273 -11.06 -22.00 -21.38
CA ASN A 273 -10.86 -20.74 -22.08
C ASN A 273 -11.89 -19.71 -21.60
N CYS A 274 -11.77 -19.30 -20.34
CA CYS A 274 -12.59 -18.28 -19.74
C CYS A 274 -11.68 -17.09 -19.44
N GLU A 275 -12.01 -15.93 -19.99
CA GLU A 275 -11.14 -14.75 -19.91
C GLU A 275 -11.92 -13.54 -19.41
N LEU A 276 -11.26 -12.71 -18.61
CA LEU A 276 -11.84 -11.53 -18.00
C LEU A 276 -11.28 -10.27 -18.65
N PHE A 277 -12.17 -9.34 -18.99
CA PHE A 277 -11.85 -8.10 -19.67
C PHE A 277 -12.47 -6.90 -18.95
N GLN A 278 -11.90 -5.73 -19.19
CA GLN A 278 -12.42 -4.45 -18.73
C GLN A 278 -13.00 -3.66 -19.92
N LEU A 279 -14.24 -3.17 -19.76
CA LEU A 279 -14.86 -2.21 -20.67
C LEU A 279 -14.12 -0.88 -20.60
N ALA A 280 -13.93 -0.25 -21.76
CA ALA A 280 -13.37 1.09 -21.78
C ALA A 280 -14.33 2.11 -21.12
N GLU A 281 -13.78 3.21 -20.62
CA GLU A 281 -14.54 4.33 -20.08
C GLU A 281 -15.47 4.85 -21.19
N ASN A 282 -16.79 4.63 -21.05
CA ASN A 282 -17.87 4.91 -22.02
C ASN A 282 -18.21 3.82 -23.06
N GLU A 283 -17.54 2.67 -23.06
CA GLU A 283 -17.95 1.53 -23.88
C GLU A 283 -19.21 0.88 -23.30
N ARG A 284 -20.20 0.61 -24.15
CA ARG A 284 -21.42 -0.09 -23.75
C ARG A 284 -21.20 -1.58 -23.90
N PHE A 285 -21.66 -2.38 -22.94
CA PHE A 285 -21.57 -3.85 -23.01
C PHE A 285 -22.16 -4.44 -24.31
N ALA A 286 -23.22 -3.83 -24.85
CA ALA A 286 -23.84 -4.25 -26.10
C ALA A 286 -22.88 -4.18 -27.31
N ASP A 287 -21.92 -3.26 -27.28
CA ASP A 287 -20.97 -2.98 -28.36
C ASP A 287 -19.59 -3.62 -28.12
N PHE A 288 -19.38 -4.24 -26.96
CA PHE A 288 -18.09 -4.79 -26.53
C PHE A 288 -17.50 -5.80 -27.51
N ASP A 289 -16.18 -5.74 -27.73
CA ASP A 289 -15.42 -6.75 -28.48
C ASP A 289 -14.11 -7.12 -27.76
N HIS A 290 -14.03 -8.38 -27.34
CA HIS A 290 -12.90 -8.91 -26.58
C HIS A 290 -11.60 -8.99 -27.40
N GLU A 291 -11.68 -8.94 -28.74
CA GLU A 291 -10.48 -8.90 -29.61
C GLU A 291 -9.77 -7.54 -29.54
N LEU A 292 -10.46 -6.48 -29.09
CA LEU A 292 -9.95 -5.10 -28.99
C LEU A 292 -9.80 -4.61 -27.55
N ALA A 293 -10.32 -5.36 -26.58
CA ALA A 293 -10.37 -4.96 -25.19
C ALA A 293 -9.09 -5.29 -24.40
N GLU A 294 -8.84 -4.53 -23.33
CA GLU A 294 -7.76 -4.82 -22.40
C GLU A 294 -8.17 -5.99 -21.49
N ARG A 295 -7.35 -7.06 -21.49
CA ARG A 295 -7.52 -8.18 -20.56
C ARG A 295 -7.19 -7.71 -19.16
N VAL A 296 -8.00 -8.13 -18.20
CA VAL A 296 -7.68 -7.91 -16.79
C VAL A 296 -6.40 -8.69 -16.44
N PRO A 297 -5.40 -8.06 -15.80
CA PRO A 297 -4.16 -8.71 -15.43
C PRO A 297 -4.36 -9.97 -14.59
N GLU A 298 -3.46 -10.94 -14.73
CA GLU A 298 -3.42 -12.11 -13.87
C GLU A 298 -3.27 -11.70 -12.39
N GLY A 299 -3.96 -12.41 -11.49
CA GLY A 299 -3.98 -12.10 -10.05
C GLY A 299 -5.22 -11.32 -9.58
N VAL A 300 -6.01 -10.75 -10.49
CA VAL A 300 -7.33 -10.21 -10.15
C VAL A 300 -8.35 -11.34 -10.14
N SER A 301 -8.99 -11.57 -8.99
CA SER A 301 -10.03 -12.59 -8.83
C SER A 301 -11.39 -11.93 -8.60
N ILE A 302 -12.41 -12.42 -9.29
CA ILE A 302 -13.80 -12.05 -9.02
C ILE A 302 -14.41 -13.12 -8.12
N LEU A 303 -15.06 -12.68 -7.05
CA LEU A 303 -15.89 -13.54 -6.22
C LEU A 303 -17.33 -13.39 -6.68
N LEU A 304 -17.88 -14.46 -7.25
CA LEU A 304 -19.29 -14.57 -7.60
C LEU A 304 -19.99 -15.40 -6.51
N ASP A 305 -21.20 -14.99 -6.15
CA ASP A 305 -22.05 -15.84 -5.31
C ASP A 305 -22.48 -17.11 -6.08
N GLN A 306 -22.95 -18.10 -5.33
CA GLN A 306 -23.30 -19.40 -5.89
C GLN A 306 -24.45 -19.34 -6.90
N ASP A 307 -25.41 -18.42 -6.71
CA ASP A 307 -26.57 -18.28 -7.59
C ASP A 307 -26.15 -17.68 -8.94
N SER A 308 -25.27 -16.68 -8.89
CA SER A 308 -24.63 -16.07 -10.06
C SER A 308 -23.81 -17.08 -10.86
N ILE A 309 -22.99 -17.90 -10.18
CA ILE A 309 -22.24 -19.00 -10.83
C ILE A 309 -23.20 -19.98 -11.51
N GLN A 310 -24.28 -20.38 -10.83
CA GLN A 310 -25.24 -21.32 -11.39
C GLN A 310 -25.97 -20.73 -12.61
N ALA A 311 -26.40 -19.47 -12.54
CA ALA A 311 -27.05 -18.78 -13.66
C ALA A 311 -26.15 -18.70 -14.90
N MET A 312 -24.86 -18.43 -14.70
CA MET A 312 -23.88 -18.42 -15.80
C MET A 312 -23.67 -19.82 -16.39
N LEU A 313 -23.53 -20.85 -15.55
CA LEU A 313 -23.38 -22.24 -16.02
C LEU A 313 -24.61 -22.71 -16.81
N ASP A 314 -25.82 -22.36 -16.35
CA ASP A 314 -27.07 -22.68 -17.04
C ASP A 314 -27.15 -21.98 -18.40
N ALA A 315 -26.72 -20.72 -18.48
CA ALA A 315 -26.62 -19.99 -19.74
C ALA A 315 -25.61 -20.63 -20.69
N VAL A 316 -24.40 -20.97 -20.23
CA VAL A 316 -23.39 -21.66 -21.06
C VAL A 316 -23.95 -22.98 -21.59
N ASN A 317 -24.55 -23.80 -20.72
CA ASN A 317 -25.07 -25.11 -21.12
C ASN A 317 -26.23 -25.02 -22.10
N ARG A 318 -27.10 -24.02 -21.96
CA ARG A 318 -28.17 -23.73 -22.92
C ARG A 318 -27.59 -23.43 -24.30
N GLU A 319 -26.61 -22.54 -24.37
CA GLU A 319 -25.97 -22.15 -25.64
C GLU A 319 -25.17 -23.28 -26.29
N LEU A 320 -24.55 -24.17 -25.49
CA LEU A 320 -23.87 -25.38 -25.97
C LEU A 320 -24.85 -26.42 -26.51
N ALA A 321 -26.05 -26.52 -25.94
CA ALA A 321 -27.09 -27.43 -26.44
C ALA A 321 -27.60 -26.98 -27.81
N GLU A 322 -27.68 -25.67 -28.06
CA GLU A 322 -28.10 -25.09 -29.34
C GLU A 322 -27.04 -25.20 -30.46
N GLN A 323 -25.79 -25.54 -30.14
CA GLN A 323 -24.72 -25.79 -31.13
C GLN A 323 -24.70 -27.22 -31.69
N ARG A 324 -25.48 -28.15 -31.10
CA ARG A 324 -25.50 -29.58 -31.48
C ARG A 324 -26.58 -29.88 -32.52
#